data_AF-A0A3D3K233-F1
#
_entry.id   AF-A0A3D3K233-F1
#
_cell.length_a   1.000
_cell.length_b   1.000
_cell.length_c   1.000
_cell.angle_alpha   90.00
_cell.angle_beta   90.00
_cell.angle_gamma   90.00
#
_symmetry.space_group_name_H-M   'P 1'
#
loop_
_entity.id
_entity.type
_entity.pdbx_description
1 polymer ?
#
loop_
_entity_poly.entity_id
_entity_poly.type
_entity_poly.pdbx_seq_one_letter_code
_entity_poly.pdbx_strand_id
1 'polypeptide(L)'
;DKILRKLSEENNLWSKRMAIVSTMWHSRKGNSFELLKELALKNLHHEHDLMHKANGWLLREMGEKNETELLDFLKLHYKTMPRTSLRYAIEKLDEDLRQDFLKGRI
;
A
#
# COMPACT_ATOMS: atom_id res chain seq x y z
N ASP A 1 10.84 -6.16 11.78
CA ASP A 1 10.92 -4.77 11.25
C ASP A 1 12.30 -4.42 10.68
N LYS A 2 13.40 -4.42 11.47
CA LYS A 2 14.74 -4.05 11.00
C LYS A 2 15.20 -4.78 9.72
N ILE A 3 14.95 -6.09 9.63
CA ILE A 3 15.28 -6.90 8.45
C ILE A 3 14.50 -6.43 7.21
N LEU A 4 13.20 -6.15 7.35
CA LEU A 4 12.36 -5.70 6.23
C LEU A 4 12.78 -4.31 5.74
N ARG A 5 13.14 -3.41 6.65
CA ARG A 5 13.72 -2.10 6.32
C ARG A 5 15.00 -2.25 5.51
N LYS A 6 15.93 -3.11 5.94
CA LYS A 6 17.15 -3.41 5.20
C LYS A 6 16.84 -3.95 3.79
N LEU A 7 15.95 -4.94 3.67
CA LEU A 7 15.55 -5.49 2.37
C LEU A 7 14.95 -4.43 1.43
N SER A 8 14.20 -3.46 1.97
CA SER A 8 13.62 -2.35 1.19
C SER A 8 14.67 -1.39 0.60
N GLU A 9 15.89 -1.39 1.13
CA GLU A 9 16.97 -0.49 0.71
C GLU A 9 17.87 -1.10 -0.36
N GLU A 10 17.86 -2.42 -0.48
CA GLU A 10 18.66 -3.13 -1.47
C GLU A 10 18.28 -2.70 -2.89
N ASN A 11 19.27 -2.59 -3.78
CA ASN A 11 19.06 -2.34 -5.20
C ASN A 11 18.65 -3.64 -5.93
N ASN A 12 17.59 -4.27 -5.44
CA ASN A 12 17.04 -5.51 -5.96
C ASN A 12 15.52 -5.48 -5.85
N LEU A 13 14.84 -5.65 -6.99
CA LEU A 13 13.37 -5.66 -7.07
C LEU A 13 12.74 -6.67 -6.09
N TRP A 14 13.30 -7.88 -6.01
CA TRP A 14 12.73 -8.95 -5.20
C TRP A 14 12.93 -8.71 -3.72
N SER A 15 14.07 -8.18 -3.30
CA SER A 15 14.29 -7.77 -1.90
C SER A 15 13.28 -6.72 -1.46
N LYS A 16 13.07 -5.68 -2.28
CA LYS A 16 12.06 -4.64 -2.02
C LYS A 16 10.65 -5.22 -1.97
N ARG A 17 10.30 -6.11 -2.89
CA ARG A 17 9.00 -6.79 -2.92
C ARG A 17 8.80 -7.66 -1.70
N MET A 18 9.81 -8.44 -1.30
CA MET A 18 9.75 -9.26 -0.09
C MET A 18 9.53 -8.39 1.14
N ALA A 19 10.22 -7.26 1.25
CA ALA A 19 10.06 -6.34 2.38
C ALA A 19 8.60 -5.92 2.58
N ILE A 20 7.91 -5.46 1.52
CA ILE A 20 6.51 -5.04 1.59
C ILE A 20 5.56 -6.23 1.75
N VAL A 21 5.74 -7.33 1.01
CA VAL A 21 4.82 -8.48 1.11
C VAL A 21 4.88 -9.13 2.49
N SER A 22 6.06 -9.15 3.12
CA SER A 22 6.21 -9.64 4.49
C SER A 22 5.44 -8.80 5.53
N THR A 23 5.06 -7.55 5.23
CA THR A 23 4.20 -6.78 6.16
C THR A 23 2.77 -7.29 6.20
N MET A 24 2.36 -8.20 5.31
CA MET A 24 1.06 -8.89 5.37
C MET A 24 0.82 -9.54 6.73
N TRP A 25 1.87 -10.07 7.37
CA TRP A 25 1.75 -10.67 8.70
C TRP A 25 1.31 -9.64 9.75
N HIS A 26 1.84 -8.41 9.69
CA HIS A 26 1.42 -7.31 10.56
C HIS A 26 -0.02 -6.91 10.26
N SER A 27 -0.38 -6.77 8.97
CA SER A 27 -1.74 -6.43 8.57
C SER A 27 -2.75 -7.45 9.09
N ARG A 28 -2.45 -8.75 8.96
CA ARG A 28 -3.33 -9.83 9.44
C ARG A 28 -3.51 -9.83 10.95
N LYS A 29 -2.49 -9.46 11.72
CA LYS A 29 -2.60 -9.29 13.18
C LYS A 29 -3.42 -8.07 13.58
N GLY A 30 -3.44 -7.01 12.77
CA GLY A 30 -4.27 -5.81 13.00
C GLY A 30 -3.78 -4.85 14.09
N ASN A 31 -2.61 -5.11 14.71
CA ASN A 31 -2.14 -4.31 15.84
C ASN A 31 -1.34 -3.06 15.44
N SER A 32 -0.74 -3.04 14.24
CA SER A 32 0.02 -1.89 13.74
C SER A 32 0.24 -2.01 12.24
N PHE A 33 0.10 -0.88 11.53
CA PHE A 33 0.34 -0.74 10.10
C PHE A 33 1.51 0.20 9.77
N GLU A 34 2.27 0.65 10.77
CA GLU A 34 3.32 1.65 10.60
C GLU A 34 4.38 1.22 9.58
N LEU A 35 4.89 -0.01 9.72
CA LEU A 35 5.89 -0.53 8.79
C LEU A 35 5.31 -0.70 7.37
N LEU A 36 4.05 -1.09 7.24
CA LEU A 36 3.39 -1.19 5.94
C LEU A 36 3.31 0.19 5.27
N LYS A 37 2.77 1.18 5.97
CA LYS A 37 2.60 2.56 5.46
C LYS A 37 3.95 3.14 5.04
N GLU A 38 4.99 2.95 5.86
CA GLU A 38 6.34 3.38 5.53
C GLU A 38 6.88 2.73 4.26
N LEU A 39 6.83 1.39 4.16
CA LEU A 39 7.40 0.68 3.03
C LEU A 39 6.60 0.91 1.73
N ALA A 40 5.27 1.09 1.85
CA ALA A 40 4.41 1.46 0.75
C ALA A 40 4.77 2.85 0.21
N LEU A 41 4.98 3.83 1.10
CA LEU A 41 5.38 5.18 0.72
C LEU A 41 6.76 5.20 0.07
N LYS A 42 7.73 4.48 0.64
CA LYS A 42 9.10 4.38 0.11
C LYS A 42 9.14 3.85 -1.33
N ASN A 43 8.26 2.92 -1.67
CA ASN A 43 8.18 2.32 -2.99
C ASN A 43 7.00 2.84 -3.83
N LEU A 44 6.39 3.97 -3.44
CA LEU A 44 5.15 4.47 -4.07
C LEU A 44 5.32 4.68 -5.57
N HIS A 45 6.45 5.23 -5.99
CA HIS A 45 6.77 5.57 -7.38
C HIS A 45 7.81 4.63 -8.00
N HIS A 46 7.93 3.40 -7.49
CA HIS A 46 8.89 2.43 -8.01
C HIS A 46 8.63 2.13 -9.50
N GLU A 47 9.66 2.06 -10.34
CA GLU A 47 9.50 1.95 -11.81
C GLU A 47 8.75 0.69 -12.28
N HIS A 48 8.84 -0.40 -11.52
CA HIS A 48 8.23 -1.68 -11.85
C HIS A 48 6.77 -1.79 -11.41
N ASP A 49 5.86 -2.07 -12.35
CA ASP A 49 4.42 -2.33 -12.09
C ASP A 49 4.17 -3.44 -11.05
N LEU A 50 5.07 -4.43 -10.96
CA LEU A 50 5.00 -5.45 -9.92
C LEU A 50 4.99 -4.82 -8.53
N MET A 51 5.82 -3.80 -8.26
CA MET A 51 5.83 -3.12 -6.96
C MET A 51 4.54 -2.37 -6.70
N HIS A 52 3.94 -1.76 -7.72
CA HIS A 52 2.63 -1.11 -7.59
C HIS A 52 1.53 -2.09 -7.18
N LYS A 53 1.50 -3.28 -7.80
CA LYS A 53 0.58 -4.36 -7.42
C LYS A 53 0.79 -4.82 -5.98
N ALA A 54 2.05 -4.93 -5.53
CA ALA A 54 2.33 -5.28 -4.14
C ALA A 54 1.84 -4.19 -3.18
N ASN A 55 2.20 -2.93 -3.41
CA ASN A 55 1.76 -1.83 -2.55
C ASN A 55 0.22 -1.75 -2.46
N GLY A 56 -0.46 -1.76 -3.61
CA GLY A 56 -1.91 -1.73 -3.66
C GLY A 56 -2.55 -2.93 -2.97
N TRP A 57 -2.03 -4.14 -3.19
CA TRP A 57 -2.51 -5.34 -2.50
C TRP A 57 -2.38 -5.20 -0.98
N LEU A 58 -1.21 -4.83 -0.46
CA LEU A 58 -1.01 -4.79 0.98
C LEU A 58 -1.80 -3.66 1.66
N LEU A 59 -2.00 -2.53 0.97
CA LEU A 59 -2.90 -1.47 1.43
C LEU A 59 -4.37 -1.95 1.48
N ARG A 60 -4.81 -2.74 0.49
CA ARG A 60 -6.14 -3.37 0.51
C ARG A 60 -6.32 -4.28 1.73
N GLU A 61 -5.32 -5.11 2.03
CA GLU A 61 -5.35 -6.00 3.22
C GLU A 61 -5.37 -5.20 4.54
N MET A 62 -4.75 -4.02 4.57
CA MET A 62 -4.87 -3.09 5.71
C MET A 62 -6.30 -2.54 5.81
N GLY A 63 -6.90 -2.11 4.70
CA GLY A 63 -8.28 -1.60 4.67
C GLY A 63 -9.32 -2.64 5.10
N GLU A 64 -9.12 -3.91 4.73
CA GLU A 64 -9.98 -5.01 5.20
C GLU A 64 -9.94 -5.20 6.74
N LYS A 65 -8.90 -4.71 7.40
CA LYS A 65 -8.74 -4.78 8.86
C LYS A 65 -9.09 -3.47 9.56
N ASN A 66 -8.75 -2.35 8.95
CA ASN A 66 -9.05 -1.01 9.44
C ASN A 66 -9.19 -0.06 8.24
N GLU A 67 -10.44 0.17 7.84
CA GLU A 67 -10.75 1.04 6.70
C GLU A 67 -10.29 2.48 6.96
N THR A 68 -10.42 2.99 8.18
CA THR A 68 -10.00 4.36 8.55
C THR A 68 -8.51 4.59 8.27
N GLU A 69 -7.64 3.65 8.67
CA GLU A 69 -6.20 3.72 8.38
C GLU A 69 -5.91 3.74 6.87
N LEU A 70 -6.66 2.97 6.07
CA LEU A 70 -6.55 3.01 4.62
C LEU A 70 -6.99 4.36 4.05
N LEU A 71 -8.15 4.86 4.47
CA LEU A 71 -8.68 6.12 3.96
C LEU A 71 -7.77 7.30 4.30
N ASP A 72 -7.21 7.34 5.52
CA ASP A 72 -6.28 8.38 5.94
C ASP A 72 -4.99 8.33 5.13
N PHE A 73 -4.42 7.13 4.90
CA PHE A 73 -3.26 6.98 4.03
C PHE A 73 -3.56 7.41 2.58
N LEU A 74 -4.70 6.99 2.02
CA LEU A 74 -5.06 7.31 0.65
C LEU A 74 -5.31 8.81 0.47
N LYS A 75 -6.07 9.46 1.35
CA LYS A 75 -6.34 10.92 1.27
C LYS A 75 -5.06 11.76 1.15
N LEU A 76 -3.99 11.34 1.82
CA LEU A 76 -2.70 12.02 1.78
C LEU A 76 -1.91 11.78 0.48
N HIS A 77 -2.10 10.63 -0.19
CA HIS A 77 -1.16 10.17 -1.23
C HIS A 77 -1.80 9.81 -2.58
N TYR A 78 -3.13 9.69 -2.67
CA TYR A 78 -3.79 9.08 -3.83
C TYR A 78 -3.57 9.86 -5.15
N LYS A 79 -3.38 11.19 -5.07
CA LYS A 79 -3.22 12.05 -6.26
C LYS A 79 -1.94 11.77 -7.04
N THR A 80 -0.88 11.34 -6.36
CA THR A 80 0.41 11.02 -6.98
C THR A 80 0.62 9.50 -7.10
N MET A 81 -0.17 8.71 -6.37
CA MET A 81 -0.09 7.25 -6.37
C MET A 81 -0.29 6.67 -7.80
N PRO A 82 0.53 5.70 -8.22
CA PRO A 82 0.32 4.99 -9.47
C PRO A 82 -1.09 4.39 -9.56
N ARG A 83 -1.70 4.48 -10.74
CA ARG A 83 -3.08 4.04 -10.97
C ARG A 83 -3.29 2.56 -10.63
N THR A 84 -2.30 1.71 -10.89
CA THR A 84 -2.33 0.29 -10.50
C THR A 84 -2.44 0.15 -8.97
N SER A 85 -1.56 0.80 -8.20
CA SER A 85 -1.58 0.75 -6.74
C SER A 85 -2.92 1.21 -6.17
N LEU A 86 -3.42 2.36 -6.65
CA LEU A 86 -4.69 2.92 -6.16
C LEU A 86 -5.87 1.98 -6.42
N ARG A 87 -5.97 1.42 -7.62
CA ARG A 87 -7.06 0.50 -7.98
C ARG A 87 -7.09 -0.76 -7.12
N TYR A 88 -5.92 -1.31 -6.81
CA TYR A 88 -5.82 -2.46 -5.90
C TYR A 88 -6.20 -2.06 -4.48
N ALA A 89 -5.68 -0.93 -3.98
CA ALA A 89 -5.93 -0.47 -2.61
C ALA A 89 -7.42 -0.25 -2.32
N ILE A 90 -8.16 0.29 -3.29
CA ILE A 90 -9.59 0.61 -3.15
C ILE A 90 -10.53 -0.53 -3.57
N GLU A 91 -10.03 -1.70 -3.96
CA GLU A 91 -10.84 -2.77 -4.57
C GLU A 91 -12.05 -3.18 -3.71
N LYS A 92 -11.90 -3.11 -2.37
CA LYS A 92 -12.91 -3.54 -1.39
C LYS A 92 -13.80 -2.43 -0.85
N LEU A 93 -13.52 -1.17 -1.19
CA LEU A 93 -14.34 -0.05 -0.74
C LEU A 93 -15.68 -0.02 -1.49
N ASP A 94 -16.65 0.70 -0.94
CA ASP A 94 -17.92 0.98 -1.63
C ASP A 94 -17.69 1.66 -2.98
N GLU A 95 -18.51 1.31 -3.98
CA GLU A 95 -18.30 1.75 -5.36
C GLU A 95 -18.28 3.28 -5.50
N ASP A 96 -19.15 3.99 -4.80
CA ASP A 96 -19.19 5.46 -4.84
C ASP A 96 -17.88 6.07 -4.34
N LEU A 97 -17.36 5.57 -3.22
CA LEU A 97 -16.10 6.02 -2.65
C LEU A 97 -14.92 5.69 -3.58
N ARG A 98 -14.93 4.52 -4.22
CA ARG A 98 -13.94 4.15 -5.25
C ARG A 98 -13.96 5.13 -6.41
N GLN A 99 -15.14 5.50 -6.90
CA GLN A 99 -15.31 6.47 -7.98
C GLN A 99 -14.87 7.87 -7.57
N ASP A 100 -14.99 8.24 -6.30
CA ASP A 100 -14.51 9.53 -5.82
C ASP A 100 -12.97 9.59 -5.82
N PHE A 101 -12.28 8.55 -5.33
CA PHE A 101 -10.82 8.45 -5.45
C PHE A 101 -10.36 8.44 -6.91
N LEU A 102 -11.00 7.65 -7.78
CA LEU A 102 -10.60 7.54 -9.19
C LEU A 102 -10.83 8.82 -10.01
N LYS A 103 -11.80 9.65 -9.61
CA LYS A 103 -12.11 10.94 -10.27
C LYS A 103 -11.46 12.14 -9.56
N GLY A 104 -10.72 11.93 -8.47
CA GLY A 104 -10.06 13.01 -7.73
C GLY A 104 -10.99 13.92 -6.94
N ARG A 105 -12.10 13.38 -6.43
CA ARG A 105 -13.12 14.10 -5.66
C ARG A 105 -12.96 13.98 -4.15
N ILE A 106 -11.88 13.33 -3.70
CA ILE A 106 -11.49 13.16 -2.29
C ILE A 106 -10.49 14.24 -1.85
#